data_AF-S6U3M4-F1
#
_entry.id   AF-S6U3M4-F1
#
_cell.length_a   1.000
_cell.length_b   1.000
_cell.length_c   1.000
_cell.angle_alpha   90.00
_cell.angle_beta   90.00
_cell.angle_gamma   90.00
#
_symmetry.space_group_name_H-M   'P 1'
#
loop_
_entity.id
_entity.type
_entity.pdbx_description
1 polymer ?
#
loop_
_entity_poly.entity_id
_entity_poly.type
_entity_poly.pdbx_seq_one_letter_code
_entity_poly.pdbx_strand_id
1 'polypeptide(L)'
;TGARTVPPREHGGNCDIKDLSRGSKVFFPVYVDGAGLSVGDLHFSQGDGEITFCGAIEMAGWVHMRVELIKGGMAKYGIKNPVFKPSPIVPTYNKYLIFEGISVDESGQQHYLDVNVAYRQACLNAINYMTKFGYSPAQGYALLGSAPVQGHISGIVDIPNACATLWLPTEIFKFDINPNADGPTRFIDGSIDLPIAPDK
;
A
#
# COMPACT_ATOMS: atom_id res chain seq x y z
N THR A 1 -15.85 27.45 -2.80
CA THR A 1 -15.70 26.24 -3.63
C THR A 1 -15.14 25.13 -2.76
N GLY A 2 -15.60 23.88 -2.92
CA GLY A 2 -15.08 22.74 -2.16
C GLY A 2 -13.83 22.13 -2.80
N ALA A 3 -12.93 21.57 -2.00
CA ALA A 3 -11.76 20.85 -2.50
C ALA A 3 -12.14 19.42 -2.94
N ARG A 4 -11.42 18.85 -3.92
CA ARG A 4 -11.56 17.43 -4.30
C ARG A 4 -11.09 16.54 -3.16
N THR A 5 -11.74 15.40 -2.94
CA THR A 5 -11.41 14.43 -1.89
C THR A 5 -10.20 13.56 -2.19
N VAL A 6 -9.69 13.57 -3.44
CA VAL A 6 -8.65 12.66 -3.93
C VAL A 6 -7.35 12.67 -3.11
N PRO A 7 -6.64 13.80 -2.88
CA PRO A 7 -5.37 13.73 -2.17
C PRO A 7 -5.57 13.75 -0.64
N PRO A 8 -4.71 13.06 0.13
CA PRO A 8 -4.63 13.24 1.57
C PRO A 8 -4.16 14.65 1.90
N ARG A 9 -4.58 15.14 3.08
CA ARG A 9 -4.24 16.48 3.58
C ARG A 9 -4.01 16.45 5.09
N GLU A 10 -3.78 17.61 5.68
CA GLU A 10 -3.51 17.78 7.12
C GLU A 10 -4.63 17.23 8.00
N HIS A 11 -5.87 17.21 7.51
CA HIS A 11 -7.02 16.67 8.23
C HIS A 11 -7.18 15.13 8.12
N GLY A 12 -6.29 14.45 7.40
CA GLY A 12 -6.47 13.08 6.96
C GLY A 12 -7.05 13.04 5.55
N GLY A 13 -8.26 12.50 5.38
CA GLY A 13 -8.89 12.31 4.08
C GLY A 13 -8.50 10.98 3.44
N ASN A 14 -8.28 10.96 2.13
CA ASN A 14 -7.83 9.77 1.37
C ASN A 14 -6.35 9.48 1.66
N CYS A 15 -6.07 8.93 2.83
CA CYS A 15 -4.70 8.56 3.20
C CYS A 15 -4.33 7.15 2.74
N ASP A 16 -5.33 6.28 2.50
CA ASP A 16 -5.15 4.93 1.95
C ASP A 16 -4.10 4.12 2.72
N ILE A 17 -4.21 4.18 4.06
CA ILE A 17 -3.34 3.48 5.00
C ILE A 17 -4.03 2.17 5.38
N LYS A 18 -3.59 1.06 4.80
CA LYS A 18 -4.15 -0.29 5.07
C LYS A 18 -4.18 -0.64 6.56
N ASP A 19 -3.24 -0.09 7.34
CA ASP A 19 -3.10 -0.32 8.78
C ASP A 19 -4.09 0.50 9.63
N LEU A 20 -4.75 1.52 9.07
CA LEU A 20 -5.91 2.18 9.65
C LEU A 20 -7.18 1.33 9.43
N SER A 21 -7.13 0.09 9.92
CA SER A 21 -8.15 -0.94 9.71
C SER A 21 -9.18 -1.02 10.84
N ARG A 22 -10.17 -1.92 10.69
CA ARG A 22 -11.17 -2.18 11.73
C ARG A 22 -10.52 -2.53 13.07
N GLY A 23 -10.92 -1.84 14.14
CA GLY A 23 -10.32 -2.00 15.48
C GLY A 23 -9.19 -1.03 15.81
N SER A 24 -8.71 -0.25 14.82
CA SER A 24 -7.78 0.86 15.06
C SER A 24 -8.45 1.99 15.86
N LYS A 25 -7.62 2.80 16.53
CA LYS A 25 -8.04 4.03 17.21
C LYS A 25 -7.29 5.21 16.61
N VAL A 26 -8.01 6.10 15.94
CA VAL A 26 -7.46 7.29 15.27
C VAL A 26 -7.84 8.58 15.99
N PHE A 27 -6.93 9.54 15.98
CA PHE A 27 -7.06 10.85 16.61
C PHE A 27 -6.94 11.92 15.52
N PHE A 28 -8.07 12.53 15.17
CA PHE A 28 -8.12 13.57 14.15
C PHE A 28 -8.00 14.98 14.74
N PRO A 29 -7.29 15.91 14.06
CA PRO A 29 -7.42 17.34 14.35
C PRO A 29 -8.82 17.85 13.99
N VAL A 30 -9.34 18.81 14.76
CA VAL A 30 -10.67 19.39 14.57
C VAL A 30 -10.54 20.86 14.19
N TYR A 31 -11.11 21.23 13.03
CA TYR A 31 -10.96 22.58 12.45
C TYR A 31 -12.24 23.42 12.51
N VAL A 32 -13.39 22.80 12.76
CA VAL A 32 -14.70 23.47 12.81
C VAL A 32 -15.53 22.96 13.97
N ASP A 33 -16.49 23.76 14.41
CA ASP A 33 -17.45 23.35 15.44
C ASP A 33 -18.23 22.11 14.99
N GLY A 34 -18.40 21.14 15.89
CA GLY A 34 -19.03 19.85 15.60
C GLY A 34 -18.15 18.86 14.81
N ALA A 35 -16.92 19.24 14.45
CA ALA A 35 -15.90 18.46 13.72
C ALA A 35 -16.26 18.00 12.29
N GLY A 36 -17.49 17.55 12.03
CA GLY A 36 -17.94 17.15 10.70
C GLY A 36 -17.29 15.86 10.17
N LEU A 37 -17.13 14.84 11.03
CA LEU A 37 -16.53 13.56 10.65
C LEU A 37 -17.31 12.89 9.50
N SER A 38 -16.60 12.53 8.44
CA SER A 38 -17.12 11.80 7.27
C SER A 38 -16.23 10.59 6.99
N VAL A 39 -16.79 9.51 6.44
CA VAL A 39 -16.06 8.29 6.07
C VAL A 39 -16.67 7.67 4.80
N GLY A 40 -15.82 7.09 3.97
CA GLY A 40 -16.16 6.38 2.72
C GLY A 40 -14.97 5.52 2.31
N ASP A 41 -14.92 5.14 1.03
CA ASP A 41 -13.74 4.48 0.43
C ASP A 41 -13.31 3.22 1.19
N LEU A 42 -14.23 2.27 1.30
CA LEU A 42 -13.98 1.07 2.09
C LEU A 42 -13.21 0.05 1.28
N HIS A 43 -12.06 -0.33 1.82
CA HIS A 43 -11.19 -1.33 1.25
C HIS A 43 -11.32 -2.65 2.01
N PHE A 44 -11.61 -3.74 1.29
CA PHE A 44 -11.55 -5.07 1.88
C PHE A 44 -10.10 -5.51 2.16
N SER A 45 -9.19 -5.15 1.25
CA SER A 45 -7.74 -5.30 1.41
C SER A 45 -7.02 -4.34 0.47
N GLN A 46 -5.79 -3.97 0.81
CA GLN A 46 -4.96 -3.06 0.03
C GLN A 46 -3.48 -3.38 0.32
N GLY A 47 -2.63 -3.25 -0.70
CA GLY A 47 -1.18 -3.19 -0.53
C GLY A 47 -0.66 -1.79 -0.22
N ASP A 48 0.53 -1.69 0.38
CA ASP A 48 1.12 -0.38 0.67
C ASP A 48 1.40 0.44 -0.59
N GLY A 49 0.99 1.71 -0.53
CA GLY A 49 1.12 2.68 -1.61
C GLY A 49 0.00 2.61 -2.65
N GLU A 50 -0.94 1.66 -2.55
CA GLU A 50 -2.09 1.53 -3.45
C GLU A 50 -1.69 1.70 -4.92
N ILE A 51 -0.65 0.98 -5.34
CA ILE A 51 0.10 1.31 -6.56
C ILE A 51 -0.73 1.24 -7.85
N THR A 52 -1.90 0.61 -7.80
CA THR A 52 -2.87 0.46 -8.90
C THR A 52 -3.77 1.69 -9.09
N PHE A 53 -3.78 2.63 -8.15
CA PHE A 53 -4.61 3.85 -8.09
C PHE A 53 -6.13 3.64 -8.11
N CYS A 54 -6.66 2.89 -9.08
CA CYS A 54 -7.97 2.24 -8.95
C CYS A 54 -7.78 0.98 -8.10
N GLY A 55 -7.27 1.20 -6.90
CA GLY A 55 -6.74 0.17 -6.03
C GLY A 55 -7.69 -0.18 -4.91
N ALA A 56 -7.06 -0.87 -3.95
CA ALA A 56 -7.68 -1.79 -3.03
C ALA A 56 -8.65 -2.80 -3.70
N ILE A 57 -9.18 -3.67 -2.86
CA ILE A 57 -10.44 -4.33 -3.15
C ILE A 57 -11.55 -3.39 -2.69
N GLU A 58 -11.97 -2.49 -3.58
CA GLU A 58 -13.04 -1.53 -3.33
C GLU A 58 -14.37 -2.20 -3.02
N MET A 59 -15.10 -1.66 -2.05
CA MET A 59 -16.43 -2.18 -1.71
C MET A 59 -17.38 -1.13 -1.14
N ALA A 60 -18.68 -1.34 -1.40
CA ALA A 60 -19.70 -0.79 -0.53
C ALA A 60 -19.71 -1.54 0.81
N GLY A 61 -20.09 -0.86 1.89
CA GLY A 61 -20.13 -1.48 3.20
C GLY A 61 -20.63 -0.54 4.29
N TRP A 62 -20.23 -0.82 5.53
CA TRP A 62 -20.63 -0.06 6.71
C TRP A 62 -19.47 0.05 7.69
N VAL A 63 -19.44 1.15 8.43
CA VAL A 63 -18.48 1.40 9.51
C VAL A 63 -19.24 1.59 10.80
N HIS A 64 -18.92 0.78 11.82
CA HIS A 64 -19.40 0.97 13.18
C HIS A 64 -18.29 1.61 14.01
N MET A 65 -18.53 2.81 14.52
CA MET A 65 -17.52 3.61 15.24
C MET A 65 -18.05 4.19 16.55
N ARG A 66 -17.11 4.45 17.47
CA ARG A 66 -17.31 5.26 18.68
C ARG A 66 -16.46 6.51 18.57
N VAL A 67 -17.02 7.65 18.98
CA VAL A 67 -16.34 8.96 18.97
C VAL A 67 -16.22 9.53 20.36
N GLU A 68 -15.09 10.16 20.64
CA GLU A 68 -14.80 10.83 21.91
C GLU A 68 -14.00 12.12 21.63
N LEU A 69 -13.95 13.02 22.61
CA LEU A 69 -13.26 14.31 22.47
C LEU A 69 -12.13 14.47 23.48
N ILE A 70 -10.97 14.89 22.98
CA ILE A 70 -9.86 15.39 23.80
C ILE A 70 -9.82 16.91 23.67
N LYS A 71 -10.30 17.62 24.69
CA LYS A 71 -10.35 19.09 24.67
C LYS A 71 -8.94 19.68 24.61
N GLY A 72 -8.69 20.50 23.59
CA GLY A 72 -7.38 21.10 23.33
C GLY A 72 -6.31 20.10 22.87
N GLY A 73 -6.70 18.94 22.34
CA GLY A 73 -5.78 17.85 22.00
C GLY A 73 -4.66 18.25 21.03
N MET A 74 -4.96 19.07 20.01
CA MET A 74 -3.95 19.51 19.03
C MET A 74 -2.78 20.25 19.69
N ALA A 75 -3.06 21.24 20.54
CA ALA A 75 -2.03 22.00 21.25
C ALA A 75 -1.29 21.16 22.29
N LYS A 76 -2.00 20.29 23.03
CA LYS A 76 -1.41 19.44 24.07
C LYS A 76 -0.41 18.43 23.54
N TYR A 77 -0.64 17.90 22.34
CA TYR A 77 0.15 16.80 21.76
C TYR A 77 0.88 17.19 20.47
N GLY A 78 0.85 18.46 20.05
CA GLY A 78 1.50 18.91 18.82
C GLY A 78 0.96 18.26 17.55
N ILE A 79 -0.35 17.96 17.50
CA ILE A 79 -0.97 17.25 16.38
C ILE A 79 -1.10 18.19 15.18
N LYS A 80 -0.43 17.85 14.07
CA LYS A 80 -0.61 18.47 12.75
C LYS A 80 -1.46 17.59 11.84
N ASN A 81 -0.97 16.38 11.56
CA ASN A 81 -1.67 15.33 10.83
C ASN A 81 -2.27 14.30 11.81
N PRO A 82 -3.24 13.47 11.41
CA PRO A 82 -3.80 12.46 12.29
C PRO A 82 -2.74 11.48 12.79
N VAL A 83 -2.94 10.97 14.01
CA VAL A 83 -2.15 9.87 14.58
C VAL A 83 -3.10 8.73 14.95
N PHE A 84 -2.64 7.49 14.90
CA PHE A 84 -3.50 6.35 15.24
C PHE A 84 -2.73 5.21 15.90
N LYS A 85 -3.47 4.37 16.60
CA LYS A 85 -3.02 3.05 17.07
C LYS A 85 -3.61 2.00 16.13
N PRO A 86 -2.79 1.08 15.57
CA PRO A 86 -3.28 0.05 14.67
C PRO A 86 -4.19 -0.93 15.41
N SER A 87 -4.94 -1.71 14.63
CA SER A 87 -5.86 -2.71 15.15
C SER A 87 -5.12 -3.84 15.86
N PRO A 88 -5.65 -4.37 16.98
CA PRO A 88 -5.18 -5.63 17.53
C PRO A 88 -5.69 -6.86 16.74
N ILE A 89 -6.56 -6.67 15.74
CA ILE A 89 -7.17 -7.74 14.92
C ILE A 89 -6.70 -7.55 13.48
N VAL A 90 -5.53 -8.07 13.16
CA VAL A 90 -4.93 -8.01 11.81
C VAL A 90 -4.60 -9.41 11.30
N PRO A 91 -4.72 -9.68 9.99
CA PRO A 91 -4.10 -10.86 9.38
C PRO A 91 -2.61 -10.87 9.72
N THR A 92 -2.10 -11.98 10.22
CA THR A 92 -0.68 -12.12 10.53
C THR A 92 -0.04 -12.99 9.46
N TYR A 93 0.77 -12.35 8.61
CA TYR A 93 1.69 -13.02 7.69
C TYR A 93 3.10 -12.83 8.21
N ASN A 94 3.86 -13.92 8.30
CA ASN A 94 5.19 -13.94 8.91
C ASN A 94 6.29 -14.38 7.93
N LYS A 95 5.92 -14.80 6.71
CA LYS A 95 6.87 -15.29 5.70
C LYS A 95 6.83 -14.38 4.48
N TYR A 96 7.73 -13.41 4.47
CA TYR A 96 7.87 -12.48 3.36
C TYR A 96 9.02 -12.88 2.45
N LEU A 97 8.80 -12.75 1.14
CA LEU A 97 9.86 -12.59 0.17
C LEU A 97 9.99 -11.09 -0.12
N ILE A 98 11.18 -10.53 0.08
CA ILE A 98 11.41 -9.08 0.09
C ILE A 98 12.19 -8.67 -1.15
N PHE A 99 11.68 -7.67 -1.86
CA PHE A 99 12.25 -7.13 -3.09
C PHE A 99 12.78 -5.73 -2.84
N GLU A 100 13.99 -5.45 -3.30
CA GLU A 100 14.65 -4.15 -3.17
C GLU A 100 14.51 -3.31 -4.43
N GLY A 101 14.59 -2.00 -4.27
CA GLY A 101 14.71 -1.04 -5.35
C GLY A 101 15.47 0.21 -4.90
N ILE A 102 16.10 0.88 -5.86
CA ILE A 102 16.95 2.06 -5.65
C ILE A 102 16.53 3.23 -6.53
N SER A 103 17.07 4.44 -6.26
CA SER A 103 16.80 5.67 -7.03
C SER A 103 17.44 5.69 -8.43
N VAL A 104 17.36 4.59 -9.17
CA VAL A 104 17.76 4.45 -10.58
C VAL A 104 16.56 3.92 -11.34
N ASP A 105 16.12 4.62 -12.37
CA ASP A 105 14.90 4.26 -13.10
C ASP A 105 15.13 3.18 -14.18
N GLU A 106 14.04 2.79 -14.84
CA GLU A 106 13.98 1.76 -15.87
C GLU A 106 14.89 2.03 -17.08
N SER A 107 15.27 3.29 -17.31
CA SER A 107 16.19 3.70 -18.37
C SER A 107 17.66 3.69 -17.94
N GLY A 108 17.92 3.41 -16.66
CA GLY A 108 19.24 3.51 -16.03
C GLY A 108 19.61 4.94 -15.60
N GLN A 109 18.67 5.88 -15.62
CA GLN A 109 18.92 7.25 -15.21
C GLN A 109 18.97 7.34 -13.68
N GLN A 110 20.03 7.97 -13.17
CA GLN A 110 20.24 8.22 -11.74
C GLN A 110 19.34 9.37 -11.25
N HIS A 111 18.65 9.16 -10.12
CA HIS A 111 17.89 10.16 -9.36
C HIS A 111 18.51 10.38 -7.98
N TYR A 112 18.26 11.53 -7.33
CA TYR A 112 18.87 11.85 -6.03
C TYR A 112 17.88 11.61 -4.89
N LEU A 113 18.15 10.58 -4.06
CA LEU A 113 17.36 10.20 -2.89
C LEU A 113 15.84 10.11 -3.17
N ASP A 114 15.47 9.57 -4.33
CA ASP A 114 14.08 9.46 -4.77
C ASP A 114 13.49 8.11 -4.35
N VAL A 115 12.62 8.14 -3.34
CA VAL A 115 11.90 6.97 -2.82
C VAL A 115 10.80 6.50 -3.77
N ASN A 116 10.21 7.38 -4.59
CA ASN A 116 9.19 6.98 -5.55
C ASN A 116 9.80 6.08 -6.64
N VAL A 117 10.97 6.48 -7.16
CA VAL A 117 11.72 5.65 -8.10
C VAL A 117 12.15 4.35 -7.44
N ALA A 118 12.71 4.41 -6.23
CA ALA A 118 13.12 3.21 -5.49
C ALA A 118 11.98 2.22 -5.26
N TYR A 119 10.80 2.69 -4.81
CA TYR A 119 9.67 1.82 -4.56
C TYR A 119 9.06 1.26 -5.84
N ARG A 120 9.05 2.05 -6.94
CA ARG A 120 8.69 1.57 -8.28
C ARG A 120 9.58 0.40 -8.70
N GLN A 121 10.90 0.53 -8.54
CA GLN A 121 11.84 -0.56 -8.88
C GLN A 121 11.59 -1.82 -8.04
N ALA A 122 11.35 -1.67 -6.73
CA ALA A 122 11.02 -2.80 -5.86
C ALA A 122 9.75 -3.54 -6.33
N CYS A 123 8.71 -2.79 -6.71
CA CYS A 123 7.46 -3.35 -7.26
C CYS A 123 7.69 -4.05 -8.60
N LEU A 124 8.44 -3.44 -9.53
CA LEU A 124 8.77 -4.02 -10.83
C LEU A 124 9.57 -5.33 -10.68
N ASN A 125 10.50 -5.38 -9.72
CA ASN A 125 11.26 -6.58 -9.40
C ASN A 125 10.33 -7.71 -8.91
N ALA A 126 9.39 -7.41 -8.02
CA ALA A 126 8.39 -8.37 -7.54
C ALA A 126 7.47 -8.87 -8.67
N ILE A 127 7.00 -7.97 -9.54
CA ILE A 127 6.18 -8.34 -10.71
C ILE A 127 6.96 -9.26 -11.65
N ASN A 128 8.19 -8.89 -12.02
CA ASN A 128 9.04 -9.71 -12.89
C ASN A 128 9.30 -11.09 -12.27
N TYR A 129 9.51 -11.16 -10.95
CA TYR A 129 9.65 -12.42 -10.23
C TYR A 129 8.40 -13.31 -10.37
N MET A 130 7.21 -12.76 -10.13
CA MET A 130 5.95 -13.50 -10.26
C MET A 130 5.70 -14.03 -11.68
N THR A 131 6.19 -13.33 -12.73
CA THR A 131 6.08 -13.84 -14.10
C THR A 131 6.76 -15.19 -14.31
N LYS A 132 7.78 -15.52 -13.50
CA LYS A 132 8.50 -16.80 -13.60
C LYS A 132 7.65 -17.99 -13.11
N PHE A 133 6.58 -17.73 -12.36
CA PHE A 133 5.60 -18.72 -11.92
C PHE A 133 4.36 -18.79 -12.82
N GLY A 134 4.31 -17.97 -13.88
CA GLY A 134 3.27 -17.98 -14.91
C GLY A 134 2.23 -16.87 -14.81
N TYR A 135 2.32 -15.98 -13.82
CA TYR A 135 1.46 -14.80 -13.74
C TYR A 135 1.72 -13.84 -14.91
N SER A 136 0.67 -13.20 -15.41
CA SER A 136 0.82 -12.03 -16.27
C SER A 136 1.36 -10.84 -15.46
N PRO A 137 2.05 -9.86 -16.10
CA PRO A 137 2.42 -8.62 -15.42
C PRO A 137 1.21 -7.88 -14.82
N ALA A 138 0.05 -7.93 -15.49
CA ALA A 138 -1.18 -7.33 -15.01
C ALA A 138 -1.71 -8.00 -13.74
N GLN A 139 -1.67 -9.35 -13.68
CA GLN A 139 -2.01 -10.10 -12.46
C GLN A 139 -1.05 -9.78 -11.31
N GLY A 140 0.25 -9.73 -11.59
CA GLY A 140 1.26 -9.34 -10.60
C GLY A 140 0.99 -7.94 -10.05
N TYR A 141 0.74 -6.97 -10.93
CA TYR A 141 0.45 -5.59 -10.55
C TYR A 141 -0.84 -5.47 -9.72
N ALA A 142 -1.93 -6.12 -10.16
CA ALA A 142 -3.19 -6.14 -9.42
C ALA A 142 -3.06 -6.82 -8.06
N LEU A 143 -2.25 -7.87 -7.95
CA LEU A 143 -1.97 -8.53 -6.68
C LEU A 143 -1.23 -7.60 -5.72
N LEU A 144 -0.24 -6.83 -6.19
CA LEU A 144 0.48 -5.88 -5.34
C LEU A 144 -0.40 -4.70 -4.87
N GLY A 145 -1.41 -4.31 -5.64
CA GLY A 145 -2.38 -3.29 -5.20
C GLY A 145 -3.41 -3.77 -4.18
N SER A 146 -3.67 -5.08 -4.11
CA SER A 146 -4.78 -5.66 -3.35
C SER A 146 -4.36 -6.53 -2.17
N ALA A 147 -3.33 -7.36 -2.32
CA ALA A 147 -2.80 -8.16 -1.22
C ALA A 147 -2.08 -7.26 -0.21
N PRO A 148 -2.05 -7.62 1.09
CA PRO A 148 -1.45 -6.80 2.14
C PRO A 148 0.09 -6.91 2.15
N VAL A 149 0.70 -6.56 1.02
CA VAL A 149 2.14 -6.37 0.86
C VAL A 149 2.60 -5.18 1.69
N GLN A 150 3.84 -5.22 2.17
CA GLN A 150 4.43 -4.09 2.92
C GLN A 150 5.36 -3.28 2.04
N GLY A 151 5.27 -1.96 2.15
CA GLY A 151 6.14 -1.01 1.48
C GLY A 151 6.94 -0.24 2.51
N HIS A 152 8.26 -0.37 2.46
CA HIS A 152 9.13 0.31 3.41
C HIS A 152 10.05 1.29 2.71
N ILE A 153 10.13 2.49 3.29
CA ILE A 153 11.25 3.40 3.12
C ILE A 153 12.40 2.86 3.97
N SER A 154 13.21 1.97 3.42
CA SER A 154 14.24 1.25 4.17
C SER A 154 15.45 2.11 4.50
N GLY A 155 15.90 2.92 3.54
CA GLY A 155 17.04 3.84 3.71
C GLY A 155 16.89 5.07 2.83
N ILE A 156 17.18 6.27 3.37
CA ILE A 156 16.97 7.56 2.67
C ILE A 156 18.13 8.53 2.84
N VAL A 157 19.31 8.04 3.24
CA VAL A 157 20.46 8.89 3.56
C VAL A 157 21.70 8.56 2.72
N ASP A 158 21.73 7.38 2.10
CA ASP A 158 22.91 6.88 1.38
C ASP A 158 22.96 7.46 -0.04
N ILE A 159 23.62 8.60 -0.19
CA ILE A 159 23.71 9.29 -1.48
C ILE A 159 24.42 8.40 -2.52
N PRO A 160 23.90 8.32 -3.78
CA PRO A 160 22.74 9.04 -4.29
C PRO A 160 21.40 8.29 -4.12
N ASN A 161 21.39 7.06 -3.64
CA ASN A 161 20.25 6.16 -3.75
C ASN A 161 19.48 6.03 -2.43
N ALA A 162 18.19 6.38 -2.46
CA ALA A 162 17.27 5.81 -1.49
C ALA A 162 17.12 4.31 -1.75
N CYS A 163 16.82 3.55 -0.70
CA CYS A 163 16.45 2.14 -0.75
C CYS A 163 15.02 1.99 -0.25
N ALA A 164 14.17 1.38 -1.08
CA ALA A 164 12.82 0.99 -0.71
C ALA A 164 12.67 -0.53 -0.86
N THR A 165 11.82 -1.13 -0.04
CA THR A 165 11.52 -2.56 -0.12
C THR A 165 10.03 -2.85 -0.25
N LEU A 166 9.71 -3.88 -1.00
CA LEU A 166 8.38 -4.45 -1.15
C LEU A 166 8.38 -5.86 -0.56
N TRP A 167 7.53 -6.12 0.42
CA TRP A 167 7.45 -7.39 1.14
C TRP A 167 6.21 -8.14 0.67
N LEU A 168 6.43 -9.24 -0.06
CA LEU A 168 5.37 -10.08 -0.58
C LEU A 168 5.10 -11.24 0.41
N PRO A 169 3.93 -11.30 1.07
CA PRO A 169 3.62 -12.41 1.98
C PRO A 169 3.43 -13.70 1.17
N THR A 170 4.38 -14.62 1.29
CA THR A 170 4.38 -15.90 0.55
C THR A 170 3.21 -16.81 0.94
N GLU A 171 2.64 -16.61 2.14
CA GLU A 171 1.52 -17.40 2.65
C GLU A 171 0.20 -17.20 1.88
N ILE A 172 0.09 -16.19 1.02
CA ILE A 172 -1.11 -15.97 0.20
C ILE A 172 -1.17 -16.91 -1.03
N PHE A 173 -0.05 -17.55 -1.37
CA PHE A 173 0.05 -18.43 -2.53
C PHE A 173 -0.27 -19.88 -2.15
N LYS A 174 -0.91 -20.62 -3.06
CA LYS A 174 -1.21 -22.05 -2.88
C LYS A 174 -0.03 -22.98 -3.16
N PHE A 175 1.06 -22.44 -3.70
CA PHE A 175 2.29 -23.14 -4.04
C PHE A 175 3.49 -22.33 -3.54
N ASP A 176 4.62 -23.00 -3.38
CA ASP A 176 5.85 -22.36 -2.90
C ASP A 176 6.43 -21.44 -3.98
N ILE A 177 6.63 -20.17 -3.62
CA ILE A 177 7.27 -19.16 -4.47
C ILE A 177 8.67 -18.81 -3.98
N ASN A 178 9.25 -19.55 -3.03
CA ASN A 178 10.59 -19.27 -2.54
C ASN A 178 11.66 -19.70 -3.58
N PRO A 179 12.77 -18.94 -3.70
CA PRO A 179 13.92 -19.36 -4.49
C PRO A 179 14.47 -20.71 -4.00
N ASN A 180 14.79 -21.59 -4.95
CA ASN A 180 15.44 -22.87 -4.69
C ASN A 180 16.43 -23.22 -5.82
N ALA A 181 17.22 -24.28 -5.64
CA ALA A 181 18.28 -24.67 -6.57
C ALA A 181 17.76 -25.12 -7.96
N ASP A 182 16.52 -25.60 -8.04
CA ASP A 182 15.91 -26.10 -9.27
C ASP A 182 15.27 -24.97 -10.10
N GLY A 183 15.16 -23.76 -9.53
CA GLY A 183 14.51 -22.62 -10.15
C GLY A 183 12.97 -22.64 -10.03
N PRO A 184 12.29 -21.65 -10.63
CA PRO A 184 10.85 -21.53 -10.52
C PRO A 184 10.11 -22.57 -11.38
N THR A 185 9.09 -23.19 -10.81
CA THR A 185 8.11 -23.99 -11.56
C THR A 185 6.96 -23.11 -12.01
N ARG A 186 6.55 -23.23 -13.27
CA ARG A 186 5.38 -22.52 -13.78
C ARG A 186 4.10 -23.22 -13.33
N PHE A 187 3.34 -22.59 -12.43
CA PHE A 187 2.10 -23.14 -11.87
C PHE A 187 0.83 -22.55 -12.51
N ILE A 188 0.94 -21.35 -13.09
CA ILE A 188 -0.19 -20.69 -13.76
C ILE A 188 -0.08 -20.92 -15.28
N ASP A 189 -1.15 -21.47 -15.86
CA ASP A 189 -1.19 -21.86 -17.28
C ASP A 189 -1.44 -20.68 -18.24
N GLY A 190 -1.94 -19.56 -17.73
CA GLY A 190 -2.24 -18.35 -18.50
C GLY A 190 -3.58 -18.40 -19.23
N SER A 191 -4.47 -19.32 -18.89
CA SER A 191 -5.80 -19.46 -19.50
C SER A 191 -6.77 -18.31 -19.15
N ILE A 192 -6.52 -17.61 -18.04
CA ILE A 192 -7.32 -16.47 -17.55
C ILE A 192 -6.39 -15.30 -17.25
N ASP A 193 -6.81 -14.08 -17.61
CA ASP A 193 -6.10 -12.84 -17.31
C ASP A 193 -7.08 -11.70 -16.95
N LEU A 194 -6.55 -10.54 -16.54
CA LEU A 194 -7.34 -9.35 -16.27
C LEU A 194 -7.98 -8.80 -17.57
N PRO A 195 -9.22 -8.29 -17.51
CA PRO A 195 -9.81 -7.58 -18.66
C PRO A 195 -8.98 -6.36 -19.06
N ILE A 196 -8.76 -6.18 -20.36
CA ILE A 196 -8.12 -5.00 -20.94
C ILE A 196 -9.10 -4.29 -21.89
N ALA A 197 -9.29 -3.00 -21.68
CA ALA A 197 -10.11 -2.16 -22.55
C ALA A 197 -9.18 -1.21 -23.34
N PRO A 198 -9.24 -1.20 -24.69
CA PRO A 198 -8.49 -0.24 -25.49
C PRO A 198 -8.92 1.20 -25.19
N ASP A 199 -8.00 2.16 -25.39
CA ASP A 199 -8.31 3.59 -25.30
C ASP A 199 -9.41 3.97 -26.28
N LYS A 200 -10.27 4.92 -25.88
CA LYS A 200 -11.42 5.40 -26.65
C LYS A 200 -11.04 6.34 -27.78
#